data_AF-A0A317CMF1-F1
#
_entry.id   AF-A0A317CMF1-F1
#
_cell.length_a   1.000
_cell.length_b   1.000
_cell.length_c   1.000
_cell.angle_alpha   90.00
_cell.angle_beta   90.00
_cell.angle_gamma   90.00
#
_symmetry.space_group_name_H-M   'P 1'
#
loop_
_entity.id
_entity.type
_entity.pdbx_description
1 polymer ?
#
loop_
_entity_poly.entity_id
_entity_poly.type
_entity_poly.pdbx_seq_one_letter_code
_entity_poly.pdbx_strand_id
1 'polypeptide(L)' 'MSANTDLRWLKPSELKGAARRFAEFCKTDIKHQSKINKDFDIETYDRAARLIISKLKAPGEPHKKDDA' A
#
# COMPACT_ATOMS: atom_id res chain seq x y z
N MET A 1 -18.43 -15.79 -3.94
CA MET A 1 -18.47 -14.62 -3.04
C MET A 1 -17.49 -13.60 -3.60
N SER A 2 -17.92 -12.36 -3.87
CA SER A 2 -17.02 -11.31 -4.35
C SER A 2 -16.12 -10.92 -3.18
N ALA A 3 -14.87 -11.41 -3.17
CA ALA A 3 -13.88 -10.93 -2.23
C ALA A 3 -13.84 -9.41 -2.33
N ASN A 4 -13.93 -8.72 -1.19
CA ASN A 4 -14.05 -7.27 -1.14
C ASN A 4 -12.69 -6.66 -1.57
N THR A 5 -12.42 -6.60 -2.88
CA THR A 5 -11.16 -6.11 -3.49
C THR A 5 -11.06 -4.58 -3.44
N ASP A 6 -11.70 -3.98 -2.45
CA ASP A 6 -11.85 -2.54 -2.34
C ASP A 6 -11.19 -2.13 -1.03
N LEU A 7 -9.98 -1.57 -1.14
CA LEU A 7 -9.20 -1.04 -0.01
C LEU A 7 -9.89 0.23 0.53
N ARG A 8 -11.08 0.08 1.11
CA ARG A 8 -11.93 1.21 1.56
C ARG A 8 -11.27 2.05 2.65
N TRP A 9 -10.41 1.42 3.45
CA TRP A 9 -9.60 2.12 4.45
C TRP A 9 -8.53 3.02 3.83
N LEU A 10 -8.11 2.74 2.59
CA LEU A 10 -7.01 3.43 1.92
C LEU A 10 -7.56 4.66 1.20
N LYS A 11 -7.34 5.83 1.79
CA LYS A 11 -7.80 7.14 1.27
C LYS A 11 -6.61 7.99 0.82
N PRO A 12 -6.24 8.00 -0.48
CA PRO A 12 -5.11 8.78 -0.95
C PRO A 12 -5.21 10.28 -0.69
N SER A 13 -6.43 10.82 -0.62
CA SER A 13 -6.69 12.23 -0.31
C SER A 13 -6.24 12.65 1.09
N GLU A 14 -6.13 11.70 2.03
CA GLU A 14 -5.65 11.95 3.40
C GLU A 14 -4.12 11.78 3.53
N LEU A 15 -3.43 11.50 2.42
CA LEU A 15 -1.99 11.21 2.37
C LEU A 15 -1.24 12.25 1.53
N LYS A 16 0.08 12.34 1.74
CA LYS A 16 0.97 13.24 1.02
C LYS A 16 2.19 12.48 0.49
N GLY A 17 2.86 13.07 -0.51
CA GLY A 17 4.14 12.56 -1.04
C GLY A 17 4.08 11.11 -1.53
N ALA A 18 5.09 10.32 -1.17
CA ALA A 18 5.22 8.91 -1.57
C ALA A 18 4.06 8.05 -1.06
N ALA A 19 3.57 8.29 0.17
CA ALA A 19 2.44 7.54 0.72
C ALA A 19 1.17 7.71 -0.14
N ARG A 20 0.91 8.92 -0.65
CA ARG A 20 -0.22 9.15 -1.56
C ARG A 20 -0.08 8.38 -2.87
N ARG A 21 1.08 8.48 -3.52
CA ARG A 21 1.35 7.78 -4.80
C ARG A 21 1.22 6.27 -4.65
N PHE A 22 1.77 5.73 -3.57
CA PHE A 22 1.64 4.30 -3.25
C PHE A 22 0.19 3.90 -3.00
N ALA A 23 -0.59 4.75 -2.30
CA ALA A 23 -2.00 4.49 -2.08
C ALA A 23 -2.84 4.46 -3.38
N GLU A 24 -2.56 5.38 -4.31
CA GLU A 24 -3.20 5.43 -5.63
C GLU A 24 -2.83 4.19 -6.46
N PHE A 25 -1.56 3.77 -6.40
CA PHE A 25 -1.10 2.52 -7.00
C PHE A 25 -1.88 1.31 -6.47
N CYS A 26 -1.92 1.11 -5.15
CA CYS A 26 -2.59 -0.05 -4.55
C CYS A 26 -4.08 -0.16 -4.93
N LYS A 27 -4.79 0.96 -5.04
CA LYS A 27 -6.20 0.98 -5.45
C LYS A 27 -6.43 0.53 -6.91
N THR A 28 -5.42 0.68 -7.75
CA THR A 28 -5.46 0.28 -9.15
C THR A 28 -4.98 -1.16 -9.29
N ASP A 29 -3.85 -1.48 -8.67
CA ASP A 29 -3.18 -2.78 -8.74
C ASP A 29 -4.04 -3.91 -8.14
N ILE A 30 -4.68 -3.70 -6.99
CA ILE A 30 -5.56 -4.72 -6.38
C ILE A 30 -6.63 -5.27 -7.34
N LYS A 31 -7.23 -4.40 -8.17
CA LYS A 31 -8.26 -4.78 -9.15
C LYS A 31 -7.68 -5.55 -10.32
N HIS A 32 -6.40 -5.32 -10.62
CA HIS A 32 -5.68 -6.03 -11.65
C HIS A 32 -5.27 -7.41 -11.12
N GLN A 33 -4.57 -7.46 -9.99
CA GLN A 33 -4.09 -8.69 -9.36
C GLN A 33 -5.24 -9.67 -9.06
N SER A 34 -6.38 -9.17 -8.56
CA SER A 34 -7.55 -10.00 -8.29
C SER A 34 -8.16 -10.66 -9.52
N LYS A 35 -7.85 -10.16 -10.73
CA LYS A 35 -8.35 -10.72 -12.00
C LYS A 35 -7.36 -11.67 -12.64
N ILE A 36 -6.06 -11.38 -12.54
CA ILE A 36 -5.02 -12.11 -13.28
C ILE A 36 -4.34 -13.20 -12.45
N ASN A 37 -4.33 -13.06 -11.12
CA ASN A 37 -3.68 -14.00 -10.22
C ASN A 37 -4.74 -14.85 -9.49
N LYS A 38 -4.78 -16.15 -9.81
CA LYS A 38 -5.74 -17.11 -9.22
C LYS A 38 -5.49 -17.36 -7.73
N ASP A 39 -4.24 -17.21 -7.29
CA ASP A 39 -3.80 -17.41 -5.92
C ASP A 39 -3.61 -16.07 -5.19
N PHE A 40 -4.29 -15.01 -5.66
CA PHE A 40 -4.18 -13.69 -5.07
C PHE A 40 -4.73 -13.67 -3.64
N ASP A 41 -3.82 -13.58 -2.68
CA ASP A 41 -4.15 -13.41 -1.27
C ASP A 41 -4.36 -11.92 -0.94
N ILE A 42 -5.64 -11.54 -0.88
CA ILE A 42 -6.05 -10.18 -0.53
C ILE A 42 -5.66 -9.78 0.90
N GLU A 43 -5.61 -10.72 1.85
CA GLU A 43 -5.28 -10.41 3.23
C GLU A 43 -3.80 -10.07 3.37
N THR A 44 -2.94 -10.85 2.72
CA THR A 44 -1.50 -10.57 2.69
C THR A 44 -1.23 -9.23 1.99
N TYR A 45 -1.92 -8.96 0.87
CA TYR A 45 -1.83 -7.67 0.19
C TYR A 45 -2.25 -6.49 1.09
N ASP A 46 -3.39 -6.60 1.77
CA ASP A 46 -3.90 -5.57 2.68
C ASP A 46 -2.91 -5.28 3.81
N ARG A 47 -2.36 -6.32 4.45
CA ARG A 47 -1.36 -6.18 5.52
C ARG A 47 -0.09 -5.50 5.02
N ALA A 48 0.42 -5.89 3.84
CA ALA A 48 1.61 -5.29 3.24
C ALA A 48 1.37 -3.81 2.89
N ALA A 49 0.22 -3.48 2.28
CA ALA A 49 -0.14 -2.11 1.94
C ALA A 49 -0.21 -1.21 3.18
N ARG A 50 -0.80 -1.70 4.28
CA ARG A 50 -0.83 -0.97 5.57
C ARG A 50 0.56 -0.70 6.11
N LEU A 51 1.43 -1.71 6.10
CA LEU A 51 2.80 -1.58 6.60
C LEU A 51 3.58 -0.53 5.80
N ILE A 52 3.54 -0.62 4.47
CA ILE A 52 4.26 0.32 3.61
C ILE A 52 3.71 1.74 3.76
N ILE A 53 2.38 1.92 3.78
CA ILE A 53 1.77 3.24 4.03
C ILE A 53 2.21 3.79 5.39
N SER A 54 2.23 2.97 6.44
CA SER A 54 2.71 3.39 7.77
C SER A 54 4.17 3.87 7.71
N LYS A 55 5.06 3.13 7.03
CA LYS A 55 6.47 3.51 6.86
C LYS A 55 6.64 4.78 6.03
N LEU A 56 5.84 4.97 4.99
CA LEU A 56 5.89 6.17 4.14
C LEU A 56 5.28 7.41 4.82
N LYS A 57 4.43 7.23 5.82
CA LYS A 57 3.86 8.33 6.63
C LYS A 57 4.78 8.73 7.79
N ALA A 58 5.62 7.82 8.27
CA ALA A 58 6.58 8.17 9.31
C ALA A 58 7.50 9.28 8.78
N PRO A 59 7.74 10.37 9.56
CA PRO A 59 8.78 11.32 9.21
C PRO A 59 10.06 10.50 9.07
N GLY A 60 10.68 10.53 7.89
CA GLY A 60 11.80 9.66 7.58
C GLY A 60 12.79 9.70 8.73
N GLU A 61 13.01 8.56 9.40
CA GLU A 61 14.20 8.43 10.21
C GLU A 61 15.36 8.80 9.29
N PRO A 62 16.17 9.83 9.63
CA PRO A 62 17.33 10.11 8.82
C PRO A 62 18.14 8.83 8.78
N HIS A 63 18.35 8.30 7.58
CA HIS A 63 19.41 7.33 7.35
C HIS A 63 20.64 7.93 8.03
N LYS A 64 21.07 7.34 9.15
CA LYS A 64 22.40 7.59 9.67
C LYS A 64 23.31 7.28 8.49
N LYS A 65 23.95 8.31 7.95
CA LYS A 65 25.15 8.13 7.16
C LYS A 65 26.12 7.49 8.15
N ASP A 66 26.39 6.22 7.95
CA ASP A 66 27.57 5.62 8.53
C ASP A 66 28.75 6.27 7.80
N ASP A 67 29.25 7.37 8.36
CA ASP A 67 30.55 7.93 8.01
C ASP A 67 31.59 6.92 8.51
N ALA A 68 32.25 6.24 7.56
CA ALA A 68 33.41 5.39 7.76
C ALA A 68 34.67 6.12 7.27
#